data_AF-A0A147HQU4-F1
#
_entry.id   AF-A0A147HQU4-F1
#
_cell.length_a   1.000
_cell.length_b   1.000
_cell.length_c   1.000
_cell.angle_alpha   90.00
_cell.angle_beta   90.00
_cell.angle_gamma   90.00
#
_symmetry.space_group_name_H-M   'P 1'
#
loop_
_entity.id
_entity.type
_entity.pdbx_description
1 polymer ?
#
loop_
_entity_poly.entity_id
_entity_poly.type
_entity_poly.pdbx_seq_one_letter_code
_entity_poly.pdbx_strand_id
1 'polypeptide(L)'
;NAARLAADVAGVPTVICARTDAESARLITSDVDERDRAFLTGERTAEGFFRLKAGTGVDHCIQRGLAFAPHADLLWWETSKPNLADARRFAEAVQREYPAKMLAYNCSPSFNWEANLDRDDIARFQREIGAMGYKFQFVTLAGFHQLNYGMFELARGYRDRGMAAYSELQQAEFAAEANGYTATRHQREVGTGYFDLIAQVAAGGDSSTTALAESTEAAQFVQAA
;
A
#
# COMPACT_ATOMS: atom_id res chain seq x y z
N ASN A 1 8.06 -7.26 20.03
CA ASN A 1 9.07 -8.18 20.60
C ASN A 1 9.23 -9.47 19.83
N ALA A 2 8.22 -10.35 19.72
CA ALA A 2 8.38 -11.61 18.96
C ALA A 2 8.85 -11.41 17.51
N ALA A 3 8.29 -10.42 16.79
CA ALA A 3 8.74 -10.07 15.44
C ALA A 3 10.21 -9.61 15.37
N ARG A 4 10.71 -8.90 16.40
CA ARG A 4 12.12 -8.49 16.49
C ARG A 4 13.02 -9.69 16.74
N LEU A 5 12.65 -10.56 17.70
CA LEU A 5 13.38 -11.79 17.95
C LEU A 5 13.50 -12.67 16.70
N ALA A 6 12.44 -12.77 15.90
CA ALA A 6 12.48 -13.51 14.64
C ALA A 6 13.50 -12.90 13.64
N ALA A 7 13.54 -11.58 13.51
CA ALA A 7 14.51 -10.88 12.68
C ALA A 7 15.95 -11.06 13.18
N ASP A 8 16.14 -10.99 14.50
CA ASP A 8 17.44 -11.17 15.15
C ASP A 8 17.97 -12.60 14.95
N VAL A 9 17.12 -13.62 15.15
CA VAL A 9 17.45 -15.04 14.91
C VAL A 9 17.79 -15.28 13.43
N ALA A 10 17.09 -14.63 12.50
CA ALA A 10 17.37 -14.72 11.08
C ALA A 10 18.58 -13.87 10.64
N GLY A 11 19.16 -13.05 11.53
CA GLY A 11 20.32 -12.21 11.23
C GLY A 11 20.05 -11.10 10.21
N VAL A 12 18.81 -10.63 10.11
CA VAL A 12 18.40 -9.60 9.13
C VAL A 12 17.77 -8.38 9.81
N PRO A 13 18.08 -7.14 9.37
CA PRO A 13 17.56 -5.91 9.98
C PRO A 13 16.14 -5.59 9.47
N THR A 14 15.19 -6.51 9.63
CA THR A 14 13.81 -6.33 9.17
C THR A 14 13.18 -5.11 9.84
N VAL A 15 12.58 -4.23 9.03
CA VAL A 15 11.83 -3.07 9.50
C VAL A 15 10.51 -3.52 10.11
N ILE A 16 10.20 -3.07 11.33
CA ILE A 16 8.97 -3.40 12.06
C ILE A 16 8.09 -2.16 12.18
N CYS A 17 6.87 -2.26 11.65
CA CYS A 17 5.82 -1.26 11.82
C CYS A 17 4.79 -1.75 12.84
N ALA A 18 4.56 -0.99 13.91
CA ALA A 18 3.49 -1.27 14.87
C ALA A 18 2.23 -0.48 14.50
N ARG A 19 1.15 -1.22 14.24
CA ARG A 19 -0.18 -0.68 13.93
C ARG A 19 -1.05 -0.66 15.19
N THR A 20 -1.83 0.40 15.37
CA THR A 20 -2.94 0.46 16.33
C THR A 20 -4.27 0.74 15.62
N ASP A 21 -5.32 0.04 16.03
CA ASP A 21 -6.69 0.15 15.51
C ASP A 21 -7.65 0.85 16.49
N ALA A 22 -7.09 1.48 17.53
CA ALA A 22 -7.86 1.99 18.66
C ALA A 22 -8.79 3.17 18.31
N GLU A 23 -8.61 3.79 17.13
CA GLU A 23 -9.41 4.96 16.72
C GLU A 23 -10.89 4.61 16.56
N SER A 24 -11.18 3.51 15.88
CA SER A 24 -12.55 3.06 15.58
C SER A 24 -12.96 1.82 16.36
N ALA A 25 -12.01 1.15 17.04
CA ALA A 25 -12.31 0.01 17.88
C ALA A 25 -13.31 0.38 18.99
N ARG A 26 -14.29 -0.50 19.20
CA ARG A 26 -15.34 -0.32 20.23
C ARG A 26 -15.20 -1.27 21.41
N LEU A 27 -14.33 -2.26 21.28
CA LEU A 27 -14.19 -3.37 22.21
C LEU A 27 -12.72 -3.70 22.46
N ILE A 28 -12.41 -4.16 23.66
CA ILE A 28 -11.12 -4.74 24.04
C ILE A 28 -11.36 -6.02 24.86
N THR A 29 -10.42 -6.97 24.79
CA THR A 29 -10.57 -8.29 25.39
C THR A 29 -10.55 -8.29 26.92
N SER A 30 -9.73 -7.46 27.53
CA SER A 30 -9.53 -7.41 28.98
C SER A 30 -9.14 -6.01 29.43
N ASP A 31 -9.42 -5.70 30.69
CA ASP A 31 -9.04 -4.49 31.41
C ASP A 31 -7.80 -4.70 32.32
N VAL A 32 -7.09 -5.82 32.14
CA VAL A 32 -5.95 -6.19 32.97
C VAL A 32 -4.84 -5.14 32.94
N ASP A 33 -4.61 -4.52 31.78
CA ASP A 33 -3.60 -3.49 31.59
C ASP A 33 -4.11 -2.12 32.05
N GLU A 34 -3.45 -1.56 33.06
CA GLU A 34 -3.80 -0.25 33.64
C GLU A 34 -3.81 0.88 32.61
N ARG A 35 -2.98 0.77 31.59
CA ARG A 35 -2.89 1.76 30.50
C ARG A 35 -4.23 1.86 29.76
N ASP A 36 -4.95 0.76 29.57
CA ASP A 36 -6.20 0.77 28.82
C ASP A 36 -7.41 1.22 29.65
N ARG A 37 -7.34 1.15 30.98
CA ARG A 37 -8.49 1.40 31.88
C ARG A 37 -9.11 2.78 31.72
N ALA A 38 -8.31 3.80 31.41
CA ALA A 38 -8.80 5.17 31.20
C ALA A 38 -9.80 5.28 30.03
N PHE A 39 -9.74 4.36 29.06
CA PHE A 39 -10.59 4.35 27.86
C PHE A 39 -11.81 3.43 27.98
N LEU A 40 -12.02 2.75 29.11
CA LEU A 40 -13.12 1.80 29.28
C LEU A 40 -14.37 2.46 29.86
N THR A 41 -15.55 2.07 29.39
CA THR A 41 -16.82 2.54 29.99
C THR A 41 -17.16 1.83 31.29
N GLY A 42 -16.55 0.66 31.55
CA GLY A 42 -16.90 -0.25 32.64
C GLY A 42 -17.95 -1.31 32.24
N GLU A 43 -18.56 -1.19 31.07
CA GLU A 43 -19.54 -2.16 30.56
C GLU A 43 -18.87 -3.33 29.83
N ARG A 44 -19.55 -4.48 29.82
CA ARG A 44 -19.13 -5.68 29.07
C ARG A 44 -20.19 -6.16 28.09
N THR A 45 -19.76 -6.84 27.03
CA THR A 45 -20.63 -7.57 26.10
C THR A 45 -20.93 -8.98 26.60
N ALA A 46 -21.87 -9.69 25.95
CA ALA A 46 -22.23 -11.07 26.32
C ALA A 46 -21.07 -12.06 26.12
N GLU A 47 -20.22 -11.81 25.13
CA GLU A 47 -18.97 -12.55 24.88
C GLU A 47 -17.88 -12.24 25.91
N GLY A 48 -18.08 -11.21 26.74
CA GLY A 48 -17.18 -10.81 27.81
C GLY A 48 -16.20 -9.69 27.45
N PHE A 49 -16.29 -9.07 26.27
CA PHE A 49 -15.43 -7.94 25.89
C PHE A 49 -15.79 -6.67 26.67
N PHE A 50 -14.80 -5.83 26.97
CA PHE A 50 -15.01 -4.52 27.58
C PHE A 50 -15.27 -3.46 26.51
N ARG A 51 -16.19 -2.53 26.79
CA ARG A 51 -16.52 -1.43 25.87
C ARG A 51 -15.57 -0.24 26.03
N LEU A 52 -15.16 0.32 24.89
CA LEU A 52 -14.34 1.53 24.82
C LEU A 52 -15.22 2.80 24.78
N LYS A 53 -14.74 3.89 25.39
CA LYS A 53 -15.40 5.19 25.43
C LYS A 53 -15.41 5.83 24.05
N ALA A 54 -16.59 6.24 23.58
CA ALA A 54 -16.72 7.00 22.35
C ALA A 54 -15.95 8.34 22.44
N GLY A 55 -15.42 8.81 21.29
CA GLY A 55 -14.70 10.08 21.20
C GLY A 55 -13.27 10.08 21.73
N THR A 56 -12.77 8.96 22.25
CA THR A 56 -11.40 8.85 22.81
C THR A 56 -10.41 8.15 21.88
N GLY A 57 -10.81 7.82 20.65
CA GLY A 57 -10.05 6.95 19.74
C GLY A 57 -8.65 7.45 19.40
N VAL A 58 -8.50 8.73 19.04
CA VAL A 58 -7.18 9.32 18.73
C VAL A 58 -6.26 9.32 19.96
N ASP A 59 -6.80 9.66 21.14
CA ASP A 59 -6.04 9.62 22.40
C ASP A 59 -5.58 8.20 22.74
N HIS A 60 -6.44 7.21 22.52
CA HIS A 60 -6.09 5.81 22.74
C HIS A 60 -5.01 5.35 21.77
N CYS A 61 -5.09 5.76 20.50
CA CYS A 61 -4.04 5.54 19.51
C CYS A 61 -2.71 6.18 19.92
N ILE A 62 -2.71 7.43 20.38
CA ILE A 62 -1.50 8.11 20.85
C ILE A 62 -0.86 7.33 22.00
N GLN A 63 -1.65 6.98 23.02
CA GLN A 63 -1.13 6.27 24.19
C GLN A 63 -0.54 4.90 23.82
N ARG A 64 -1.22 4.15 22.94
CA ARG A 64 -0.71 2.88 22.42
C ARG A 64 0.54 3.07 21.56
N GLY A 65 0.54 4.07 20.69
CA GLY A 65 1.69 4.43 19.86
C GLY A 65 2.93 4.72 20.69
N LEU A 66 2.80 5.51 21.76
CA LEU A 66 3.88 5.80 22.71
C LEU A 66 4.40 4.53 23.41
N ALA A 67 3.50 3.60 23.78
CA ALA A 67 3.89 2.32 24.37
C ALA A 67 4.59 1.40 23.37
N PHE A 68 4.25 1.47 22.08
CA PHE A 68 4.84 0.65 21.03
C PHE A 68 6.16 1.22 20.48
N ALA A 69 6.40 2.53 20.64
CA ALA A 69 7.52 3.25 20.04
C ALA A 69 8.91 2.64 20.31
N PRO A 70 9.25 2.14 21.52
CA PRO A 70 10.54 1.50 21.78
C PRO A 70 10.73 0.15 21.07
N HIS A 71 9.65 -0.44 20.55
CA HIS A 71 9.61 -1.79 20.01
C HIS A 71 9.37 -1.83 18.50
N ALA A 72 9.28 -0.67 17.85
CA ALA A 72 8.97 -0.55 16.43
C ALA A 72 9.81 0.56 15.76
N ASP A 73 10.14 0.34 14.49
CA ASP A 73 10.86 1.29 13.65
C ASP A 73 9.91 2.37 13.12
N LEU A 74 8.67 1.96 12.77
CA LEU A 74 7.58 2.85 12.38
C LEU A 74 6.34 2.64 13.24
N LEU A 75 5.55 3.70 13.41
CA LEU A 75 4.21 3.64 14.00
C LEU A 75 3.14 3.98 12.97
N TRP A 76 2.06 3.22 12.96
CA TRP A 76 0.86 3.46 12.15
C TRP A 76 -0.37 3.43 13.06
N TRP A 77 -1.23 4.43 12.95
CA TRP A 77 -2.56 4.40 13.52
C TRP A 77 -3.58 4.38 12.38
N GLU A 78 -4.49 3.40 12.40
CA GLU A 78 -5.61 3.40 11.46
C GLU A 78 -6.59 4.52 11.84
N THR A 79 -7.20 5.15 10.84
CA THR A 79 -8.12 6.27 11.00
C THR A 79 -9.37 6.08 10.16
N SER A 80 -10.49 6.61 10.61
CA SER A 80 -11.77 6.55 9.92
C SER A 80 -11.91 7.56 8.78
N LYS A 81 -11.04 8.59 8.70
CA LYS A 81 -11.09 9.66 7.68
C LYS A 81 -9.69 10.18 7.32
N PRO A 82 -9.50 10.72 6.10
CA PRO A 82 -8.25 11.40 5.73
C PRO A 82 -8.21 12.81 6.35
N ASN A 83 -7.82 12.91 7.64
CA ASN A 83 -7.82 14.16 8.40
C ASN A 83 -6.40 14.61 8.78
N LEU A 84 -5.95 15.73 8.18
CA LEU A 84 -4.62 16.31 8.44
C LEU A 84 -4.45 16.81 9.89
N ALA A 85 -5.52 17.25 10.56
CA ALA A 85 -5.44 17.73 11.93
C ALA A 85 -5.19 16.59 12.92
N ASP A 86 -5.90 15.47 12.76
CA ASP A 86 -5.67 14.27 13.59
C ASP A 86 -4.30 13.65 13.27
N ALA A 87 -3.89 13.63 12.00
CA ALA A 87 -2.56 13.19 11.59
C ALA A 87 -1.45 14.02 12.27
N ARG A 88 -1.62 15.34 12.33
CA ARG A 88 -0.71 16.25 13.03
C ARG A 88 -0.70 15.98 14.53
N ARG A 89 -1.87 15.88 15.16
CA ARG A 89 -2.01 15.63 16.61
C ARG A 89 -1.31 14.35 17.03
N PHE A 90 -1.50 13.26 16.29
CA PHE A 90 -0.81 12.00 16.56
C PHE A 90 0.71 12.14 16.40
N ALA A 91 1.15 12.77 15.31
CA ALA A 91 2.58 12.94 15.01
C ALA A 91 3.30 13.78 16.06
N GLU A 92 2.74 14.94 16.43
CA GLU A 92 3.30 15.83 17.45
C GLU A 92 3.37 15.17 18.83
N ALA A 93 2.33 14.41 19.21
CA ALA A 93 2.32 13.70 20.48
C ALA A 93 3.40 12.60 20.54
N VAL A 94 3.57 11.82 19.47
CA VAL A 94 4.62 10.81 19.39
C VAL A 94 6.02 11.44 19.39
N GLN A 95 6.23 12.47 18.56
CA GLN A 95 7.55 13.09 18.39
C GLN A 95 8.01 13.90 19.59
N ARG A 96 7.08 14.37 20.43
CA ARG A 96 7.41 15.00 21.71
C ARG A 96 8.16 14.03 22.63
N GLU A 97 7.73 12.78 22.71
CA GLU A 97 8.34 11.76 23.58
C GLU A 97 9.47 11.00 22.87
N TYR A 98 9.30 10.75 21.56
CA TYR A 98 10.27 10.05 20.72
C TYR A 98 10.64 10.90 19.50
N PRO A 99 11.52 11.91 19.66
CA PRO A 99 12.02 12.70 18.56
C PRO A 99 12.57 11.78 17.45
N ALA A 100 12.26 12.10 16.20
CA ALA A 100 12.61 11.32 15.01
C ALA A 100 11.93 9.93 14.85
N LYS A 101 10.96 9.54 15.69
CA LYS A 101 10.16 8.33 15.42
C LYS A 101 9.43 8.46 14.08
N MET A 102 9.73 7.55 13.15
CA MET A 102 9.09 7.53 11.83
C MET A 102 7.66 7.02 11.95
N LEU A 103 6.78 7.60 11.13
CA LEU A 103 5.38 7.23 11.09
C LEU A 103 5.02 6.66 9.72
N ALA A 104 3.95 5.89 9.68
CA ALA A 104 3.36 5.37 8.47
C ALA A 104 1.88 5.75 8.37
N TYR A 105 1.41 6.02 7.15
CA TYR A 105 0.04 6.47 6.89
C TYR A 105 -0.61 5.66 5.76
N ASN A 106 -1.78 5.11 6.05
CA ASN A 106 -2.63 4.46 5.07
C ASN A 106 -3.51 5.51 4.36
N CYS A 107 -3.19 5.82 3.11
CA CYS A 107 -4.04 6.58 2.21
C CYS A 107 -5.16 5.67 1.68
N SER A 108 -6.08 5.29 2.58
CA SER A 108 -7.03 4.20 2.36
C SER A 108 -8.04 4.47 1.25
N PRO A 109 -8.26 3.52 0.31
CA PRO A 109 -9.40 3.55 -0.61
C PRO A 109 -10.76 3.34 0.07
N SER A 110 -10.78 2.90 1.34
CA SER A 110 -12.02 2.86 2.13
C SER A 110 -12.54 4.27 2.48
N PHE A 111 -11.73 5.31 2.28
CA PHE A 111 -12.19 6.68 2.34
C PHE A 111 -12.84 7.08 1.01
N ASN A 112 -13.99 7.73 1.09
CA ASN A 112 -14.48 8.52 -0.03
C ASN A 112 -13.73 9.87 -0.02
N TRP A 113 -12.65 9.98 -0.81
CA TRP A 113 -11.72 11.12 -0.77
C TRP A 113 -12.39 12.46 -1.09
N GLU A 114 -13.08 12.58 -2.23
CA GLU A 114 -13.75 13.84 -2.62
C GLU A 114 -14.96 14.18 -1.71
N ALA A 115 -15.52 13.21 -0.98
CA ALA A 115 -16.54 13.49 0.03
C ALA A 115 -15.98 14.04 1.35
N ASN A 116 -14.67 13.88 1.60
CA ASN A 116 -14.02 14.35 2.84
C ASN A 116 -13.11 15.56 2.62
N LEU A 117 -12.52 15.70 1.44
CA LEU A 117 -11.50 16.71 1.13
C LEU A 117 -11.78 17.33 -0.25
N ASP A 118 -11.42 18.60 -0.40
CA ASP A 118 -11.37 19.21 -1.73
C ASP A 118 -10.15 18.74 -2.54
N ARG A 119 -10.12 19.08 -3.83
CA ARG A 119 -9.07 18.62 -4.75
C ARG A 119 -7.70 19.18 -4.43
N ASP A 120 -7.62 20.40 -3.90
CA ASP A 120 -6.34 21.03 -3.57
C ASP A 120 -5.74 20.34 -2.34
N ASP A 121 -6.57 20.01 -1.34
CA ASP A 121 -6.20 19.25 -0.16
C ASP A 121 -5.80 17.80 -0.50
N ILE A 122 -6.52 17.13 -1.40
CA ILE A 122 -6.13 15.80 -1.90
C ILE A 122 -4.74 15.87 -2.56
N ALA A 123 -4.51 16.85 -3.43
CA ALA A 123 -3.26 16.98 -4.18
C ALA A 123 -2.04 17.23 -3.27
N ARG A 124 -2.21 17.92 -2.14
CA ARG A 124 -1.13 18.19 -1.17
C ARG A 124 -1.02 17.16 -0.04
N PHE A 125 -2.02 16.28 0.14
CA PHE A 125 -2.17 15.44 1.33
C PHE A 125 -0.89 14.71 1.74
N GLN A 126 -0.28 13.97 0.80
CA GLN A 126 0.94 13.18 1.05
C GLN A 126 2.16 14.04 1.42
N ARG A 127 2.29 15.22 0.80
CA ARG A 127 3.36 16.17 1.09
C ARG A 127 3.24 16.71 2.50
N GLU A 128 2.03 17.08 2.91
CA GLU A 128 1.75 17.61 4.25
C GLU A 128 2.05 16.57 5.34
N ILE A 129 1.53 15.35 5.23
CA ILE A 129 1.82 14.29 6.21
C ILE A 129 3.30 13.87 6.16
N GLY A 130 3.95 13.94 5.00
CA GLY A 130 5.39 13.72 4.87
C GLY A 130 6.22 14.70 5.72
N ALA A 131 5.82 15.96 5.77
CA ALA A 131 6.41 16.98 6.63
C ALA A 131 6.15 16.75 8.13
N MET A 132 5.02 16.11 8.47
CA MET A 132 4.70 15.71 9.85
C MET A 132 5.47 14.48 10.35
N GLY A 133 6.20 13.77 9.47
CA GLY A 133 6.98 12.57 9.85
C GLY A 133 6.40 11.24 9.38
N TYR A 134 5.32 11.24 8.58
CA TYR A 134 4.81 10.04 7.91
C TYR A 134 5.69 9.71 6.70
N LYS A 135 6.76 8.93 6.96
CA LYS A 135 7.81 8.60 5.98
C LYS A 135 7.50 7.39 5.12
N PHE A 136 6.56 6.55 5.54
CA PHE A 136 6.01 5.48 4.72
C PHE A 136 4.52 5.71 4.46
N GLN A 137 4.14 5.94 3.21
CA GLN A 137 2.76 6.25 2.82
C GLN A 137 2.34 5.29 1.73
N PHE A 138 1.14 4.72 1.86
CA PHE A 138 0.70 3.65 0.96
C PHE A 138 -0.81 3.67 0.76
N VAL A 139 -1.24 3.19 -0.41
CA VAL A 139 -2.64 2.96 -0.74
C VAL A 139 -2.88 1.46 -0.72
N THR A 140 -3.55 0.96 0.33
CA THR A 140 -3.68 -0.49 0.59
C THR A 140 -4.34 -1.27 -0.55
N LEU A 141 -5.41 -0.74 -1.13
CA LEU A 141 -6.25 -1.44 -2.12
C LEU A 141 -6.07 -0.92 -3.56
N ALA A 142 -4.97 -0.22 -3.86
CA ALA A 142 -4.72 0.33 -5.20
C ALA A 142 -4.79 -0.77 -6.29
N GLY A 143 -4.12 -1.91 -6.06
CA GLY A 143 -4.14 -3.04 -6.98
C GLY A 143 -5.54 -3.63 -7.17
N PHE A 144 -6.33 -3.77 -6.10
CA PHE A 144 -7.69 -4.29 -6.19
C PHE A 144 -8.59 -3.38 -7.04
N HIS A 145 -8.57 -2.07 -6.78
CA HIS A 145 -9.40 -1.12 -7.52
C HIS A 145 -8.98 -1.03 -9.00
N GLN A 146 -7.69 -0.92 -9.28
CA GLN A 146 -7.18 -0.82 -10.66
C GLN A 146 -7.48 -2.09 -11.47
N LEU A 147 -7.24 -3.27 -10.89
CA LEU A 147 -7.47 -4.55 -11.57
C LEU A 147 -8.95 -4.76 -11.89
N ASN A 148 -9.84 -4.57 -10.90
CA ASN A 148 -11.27 -4.79 -11.09
C ASN A 148 -11.88 -3.76 -12.05
N TYR A 149 -11.57 -2.47 -11.87
CA TYR A 149 -12.12 -1.42 -12.72
C TYR A 149 -11.62 -1.54 -14.17
N GLY A 150 -10.31 -1.72 -14.36
CA GLY A 150 -9.73 -1.87 -15.69
C GLY A 150 -10.32 -3.05 -16.46
N MET A 151 -10.43 -4.22 -15.80
CA MET A 151 -11.04 -5.39 -16.44
C MET A 151 -12.54 -5.23 -16.66
N PHE A 152 -13.27 -4.59 -15.75
CA PHE A 152 -14.71 -4.34 -15.92
C PHE A 152 -14.97 -3.45 -17.14
N GLU A 153 -14.23 -2.34 -17.29
CA GLU A 153 -14.38 -1.44 -18.44
C GLU A 153 -13.97 -2.12 -19.75
N LEU A 154 -12.87 -2.89 -19.75
CA LEU A 154 -12.46 -3.67 -20.91
C LEU A 154 -13.53 -4.70 -21.31
N ALA A 155 -14.04 -5.50 -20.37
CA ALA A 155 -15.04 -6.52 -20.64
C ALA A 155 -16.37 -5.90 -21.14
N ARG A 156 -16.77 -4.77 -20.56
CA ARG A 156 -17.93 -3.98 -20.99
C ARG A 156 -17.76 -3.49 -22.42
N GLY A 157 -16.62 -2.87 -22.73
CA GLY A 157 -16.30 -2.39 -24.08
C GLY A 157 -16.19 -3.53 -25.09
N TYR A 158 -15.58 -4.65 -24.71
CA TYR A 158 -15.40 -5.83 -25.56
C TYR A 158 -16.73 -6.51 -25.90
N ARG A 159 -17.67 -6.60 -24.95
CA ARG A 159 -19.04 -7.05 -25.20
C ARG A 159 -19.72 -6.22 -26.30
N ASP A 160 -19.51 -4.91 -26.28
CA ASP A 160 -20.23 -3.98 -27.17
C ASP A 160 -19.55 -3.80 -28.54
N ARG A 161 -18.20 -3.85 -28.59
CA ARG A 161 -17.41 -3.45 -29.77
C ARG A 161 -16.27 -4.41 -30.13
N GLY A 162 -16.15 -5.55 -29.44
CA GLY A 162 -15.15 -6.57 -29.69
C GLY A 162 -13.73 -6.00 -29.74
N MET A 163 -12.99 -6.35 -30.79
CA MET A 163 -11.58 -5.97 -30.97
C MET A 163 -11.33 -4.46 -31.01
N ALA A 164 -12.33 -3.62 -31.31
CA ALA A 164 -12.15 -2.17 -31.24
C ALA A 164 -11.83 -1.71 -29.81
N ALA A 165 -12.49 -2.28 -28.80
CA ALA A 165 -12.22 -1.95 -27.40
C ALA A 165 -10.82 -2.44 -26.94
N TYR A 166 -10.39 -3.60 -27.43
CA TYR A 166 -9.04 -4.11 -27.13
C TYR A 166 -7.95 -3.30 -27.84
N SER A 167 -8.17 -2.90 -29.09
CA SER A 167 -7.25 -2.06 -29.84
C SER A 167 -7.05 -0.69 -29.18
N GLU A 168 -8.08 -0.12 -28.54
CA GLU A 168 -7.96 1.12 -27.77
C GLU A 168 -7.01 0.97 -26.57
N LEU A 169 -7.11 -0.15 -25.84
CA LEU A 169 -6.17 -0.48 -24.77
C LEU A 169 -4.74 -0.60 -25.33
N GLN A 170 -4.55 -1.34 -26.42
CA GLN A 170 -3.23 -1.51 -27.03
C GLN A 170 -2.63 -0.18 -27.52
N GLN A 171 -3.42 0.72 -28.11
CA GLN A 171 -2.95 2.04 -28.51
C GLN A 171 -2.62 2.93 -27.30
N ALA A 172 -3.36 2.80 -26.19
CA ALA A 172 -3.02 3.46 -24.94
C ALA A 172 -1.69 2.94 -24.35
N GLU A 173 -1.41 1.63 -24.46
CA GLU A 173 -0.12 1.03 -24.09
C GLU A 173 1.03 1.63 -24.92
N PHE A 174 0.88 1.69 -26.25
CA PHE A 174 1.88 2.34 -27.12
C PHE A 174 2.11 3.81 -26.76
N ALA A 175 1.04 4.57 -26.50
CA ALA A 175 1.17 5.97 -26.10
C ALA A 175 1.88 6.14 -24.74
N ALA A 176 1.74 5.16 -23.84
CA ALA A 176 2.40 5.17 -22.54
C ALA A 176 3.91 4.84 -22.62
N GLU A 177 4.42 4.30 -23.72
CA GLU A 177 5.85 4.00 -23.89
C GLU A 177 6.71 5.26 -23.79
N ALA A 178 6.21 6.42 -24.25
CA ALA A 178 6.87 7.72 -24.09
C ALA A 178 7.09 8.12 -22.61
N ASN A 179 6.33 7.52 -21.70
CA ASN A 179 6.46 7.70 -20.25
C ASN A 179 7.20 6.54 -19.56
N GLY A 180 7.80 5.63 -20.31
CA GLY A 180 8.58 4.49 -19.81
C GLY A 180 7.82 3.18 -19.62
N TYR A 181 6.57 3.06 -20.11
CA TYR A 181 5.86 1.77 -20.14
C TYR A 181 6.51 0.80 -21.15
N THR A 182 6.63 -0.48 -20.80
CA THR A 182 7.35 -1.48 -21.65
C THR A 182 6.53 -2.73 -21.99
N ALA A 183 5.43 -2.97 -21.27
CA ALA A 183 4.71 -4.24 -21.33
C ALA A 183 3.89 -4.47 -22.61
N THR A 184 3.79 -3.49 -23.52
CA THR A 184 3.30 -3.69 -24.89
C THR A 184 4.07 -4.81 -25.60
N ARG A 185 5.38 -4.90 -25.30
CA ARG A 185 6.29 -5.98 -25.73
C ARG A 185 6.34 -7.06 -24.64
N HIS A 186 5.23 -7.76 -24.51
CA HIS A 186 4.98 -8.69 -23.41
C HIS A 186 5.90 -9.93 -23.42
N GLN A 187 6.44 -10.37 -24.57
CA GLN A 187 7.40 -11.48 -24.62
C GLN A 187 8.70 -11.06 -23.93
N ARG A 188 9.25 -9.89 -24.28
CA ARG A 188 10.40 -9.31 -23.56
C ARG A 188 10.10 -9.13 -22.07
N GLU A 189 8.94 -8.59 -21.73
CA GLU A 189 8.57 -8.24 -20.34
C GLU A 189 8.57 -9.47 -19.41
N VAL A 190 8.14 -10.63 -19.89
CA VAL A 190 8.15 -11.89 -19.12
C VAL A 190 9.49 -12.64 -19.21
N GLY A 191 10.50 -12.03 -19.85
CA GLY A 191 11.87 -12.53 -19.84
C GLY A 191 12.24 -13.48 -20.99
N THR A 192 11.49 -13.50 -22.10
CA THR A 192 11.82 -14.38 -23.25
C THR A 192 13.28 -14.20 -23.71
N GLY A 193 13.74 -12.94 -23.86
CA GLY A 193 15.14 -12.67 -24.22
C GLY A 193 16.16 -13.09 -23.16
N TYR A 194 15.78 -13.08 -21.87
CA TYR A 194 16.64 -13.57 -20.79
C TYR A 194 16.84 -15.09 -20.88
N PHE A 195 15.77 -15.84 -21.14
CA PHE A 195 15.85 -17.29 -21.32
C PHE A 195 16.53 -17.69 -22.63
N ASP A 196 16.40 -16.89 -23.69
CA ASP A 196 17.19 -17.08 -24.91
C ASP A 196 18.70 -16.96 -24.65
N LEU A 197 19.12 -15.98 -23.84
CA LEU A 197 20.53 -15.86 -23.45
C LEU A 197 21.01 -17.07 -22.65
N ILE A 198 20.20 -17.59 -21.73
CA ILE A 198 20.51 -18.83 -21.00
C ILE A 198 20.67 -19.99 -21.99
N ALA A 199 19.76 -20.14 -22.95
CA ALA A 199 19.81 -21.20 -23.95
C ALA A 199 21.06 -21.09 -24.83
N GLN A 200 21.42 -19.88 -25.25
CA GLN A 200 22.62 -19.65 -26.04
C GLN A 200 23.89 -19.96 -25.24
N VAL A 201 23.99 -19.50 -23.99
CA VAL A 201 25.16 -19.82 -23.13
C VAL A 201 25.28 -21.32 -22.90
N ALA A 202 24.18 -22.01 -22.62
CA ALA A 202 24.17 -23.46 -22.42
C ALA A 202 24.58 -24.24 -23.68
N ALA A 203 24.27 -23.71 -24.87
CA ALA A 203 24.61 -24.31 -26.16
C ALA A 203 25.94 -23.81 -26.74
N GLY A 204 26.73 -23.01 -26.01
CA GLY A 204 27.98 -22.44 -26.52
C GLY A 204 27.80 -21.42 -27.66
N GLY A 205 26.61 -20.85 -27.80
CA GLY A 205 26.24 -19.89 -28.85
C GLY A 205 25.52 -20.49 -30.06
N ASP A 206 25.29 -21.81 -30.07
CA ASP A 206 24.75 -22.54 -31.23
C ASP A 206 23.30 -23.02 -31.00
N SER A 207 22.53 -22.36 -30.13
CA SER A 207 21.13 -22.76 -29.93
C SER A 207 20.28 -22.40 -31.16
N SER A 208 19.60 -23.39 -31.72
CA SER A 208 18.71 -23.24 -32.88
C SER A 208 17.23 -23.05 -32.49
N THR A 209 16.92 -22.90 -31.21
CA THR A 209 15.53 -22.89 -30.70
C THR A 209 15.26 -21.70 -29.78
N THR A 210 15.97 -20.59 -29.95
CA THR A 210 15.65 -19.32 -29.27
C THR A 210 14.32 -18.76 -29.77
N ALA A 211 13.58 -18.09 -28.90
CA ALA A 211 12.19 -17.72 -29.15
C ALA A 211 12.01 -16.30 -29.71
N LEU A 212 12.83 -15.32 -29.33
CA LEU A 212 12.52 -13.91 -29.55
C LEU A 212 12.77 -13.46 -31.00
N ALA A 213 13.87 -13.89 -31.62
CA ALA A 213 14.35 -13.36 -32.90
C ALA A 213 13.35 -13.53 -34.06
N GLU A 214 12.60 -14.64 -34.07
CA GLU A 214 11.60 -14.97 -35.09
C GLU A 214 10.16 -14.75 -34.61
N SER A 215 9.96 -14.05 -33.49
CA SER A 215 8.64 -13.81 -32.90
C SER A 215 7.85 -12.72 -33.62
N THR A 216 6.51 -12.74 -33.45
CA THR A 216 5.64 -11.64 -33.91
C THR A 216 5.96 -10.32 -33.22
N GLU A 217 6.45 -10.36 -31.97
CA GLU A 217 6.91 -9.17 -31.25
C GLU A 217 8.08 -8.51 -31.99
N ALA A 218 9.11 -9.29 -32.35
CA ALA A 218 10.24 -8.78 -33.11
C ALA A 218 9.84 -8.22 -34.49
N ALA A 219 8.85 -8.82 -35.14
CA ALA A 219 8.41 -8.41 -36.47
C ALA A 219 7.47 -7.19 -36.48
N GLN A 220 6.59 -7.05 -35.49
CA GLN A 220 5.46 -6.09 -35.54
C GLN A 220 5.56 -4.95 -34.52
N PHE A 221 6.41 -5.07 -33.50
CA PHE A 221 6.55 -4.08 -32.43
C PHE A 221 7.87 -3.29 -32.56
N VAL A 222 8.34 -3.10 -33.80
CA VAL A 222 9.47 -2.23 -34.12
C VAL A 222 9.07 -0.77 -33.90
N GLN A 223 9.97 0.02 -33.30
CA GLN A 223 9.75 1.46 -33.14
C GLN A 223 9.67 2.06 -34.55
N ALA A 224 8.57 2.76 -34.87
CA ALA A 224 8.46 3.47 -36.13
C ALA A 224 9.61 4.47 -36.23
N ALA A 225 10.35 4.44 -37.35
CA ALA A 225 11.49 5.30 -37.61
C ALA A 225 11.12 6.79 -37.61
#